data_AF-A0A937W4Y1-F1
#
_entry.id   AF-A0A937W4Y1-F1
#
_cell.length_a   1.000
_cell.length_b   1.000
_cell.length_c   1.000
_cell.angle_alpha   90.00
_cell.angle_beta   90.00
_cell.angle_gamma   90.00
#
_symmetry.space_group_name_H-M   'P 1'
#
loop_
_entity.id
_entity.type
_entity.pdbx_description
1 polymer ?
#
loop_
_entity_poly.entity_id
_entity_poly.type
_entity_poly.pdbx_seq_one_letter_code
_entity_poly.pdbx_strand_id
1 'polypeptide(L)'
;AGILVVNQSGANAQAVAEHTVAMMLSLTKNIVQTDRSLRKERGVDREVFKGRNAQGRTVGIIGLGNVGRRVAHICTLGLGMRVLAYDPYLSAADCQERGATAVDLDTLLAHSPIL
;
A
#
# COMPACT_ATOMS: atom_id res chain seq x y z
N ALA A 1 3.12 -21.10 38.57
CA ALA A 1 4.04 -21.22 37.42
C ALA A 1 3.41 -20.51 36.23
N GLY A 2 4.17 -19.67 35.52
CA GLY A 2 3.71 -18.96 34.32
C GLY A 2 4.03 -19.76 33.06
N ILE A 3 3.08 -19.83 32.12
CA ILE A 3 3.27 -20.48 30.82
C ILE A 3 3.76 -19.41 29.83
N LEU A 4 4.85 -19.71 29.11
CA LEU A 4 5.38 -18.82 28.08
C LEU A 4 4.39 -18.73 26.91
N VAL A 5 4.01 -17.50 26.54
CA VAL A 5 3.22 -17.23 25.33
C VAL A 5 4.12 -16.50 24.33
N VAL A 6 4.18 -17.01 23.10
CA VAL A 6 4.97 -16.43 22.01
C VAL A 6 4.09 -16.15 20.79
N ASN A 7 4.51 -15.20 19.96
CA ASN A 7 3.88 -14.92 18.67
C ASN A 7 4.88 -15.18 17.52
N GLN A 8 4.36 -15.23 16.29
CA GLN A 8 5.17 -15.34 15.07
C GLN A 8 5.26 -13.98 14.38
N SER A 9 5.83 -12.99 15.07
CA SER A 9 5.96 -11.64 14.54
C SER A 9 6.68 -11.63 13.19
N GLY A 10 5.97 -11.15 12.16
CA GLY A 10 6.53 -10.98 10.81
C GLY A 10 6.48 -12.22 9.90
N ALA A 11 6.01 -13.38 10.38
CA ALA A 11 5.98 -14.61 9.58
C ALA A 11 5.13 -14.48 8.30
N ASN A 12 3.98 -13.81 8.40
CA ASN A 12 3.08 -13.57 7.27
C ASN A 12 3.30 -12.21 6.59
N ALA A 13 4.38 -11.49 6.91
CA ALA A 13 4.52 -10.10 6.48
C ALA A 13 4.55 -9.93 4.95
N GLN A 14 5.14 -10.89 4.23
CA GLN A 14 5.17 -10.87 2.77
C GLN A 14 3.76 -11.06 2.17
N ALA A 15 3.04 -12.09 2.61
CA ALA A 15 1.69 -12.38 2.11
C ALA A 15 0.73 -11.21 2.38
N VAL A 16 0.81 -10.59 3.56
CA VAL A 16 0.01 -9.40 3.87
C VAL A 16 0.40 -8.22 2.99
N ALA A 17 1.69 -7.98 2.77
CA ALA A 17 2.15 -6.88 1.92
C ALA A 17 1.67 -7.04 0.46
N GLU A 18 1.77 -8.23 -0.11
CA GLU A 18 1.25 -8.54 -1.45
C GLU A 18 -0.26 -8.32 -1.54
N HIS A 19 -1.00 -8.77 -0.51
CA HIS A 19 -2.45 -8.58 -0.46
C HIS A 19 -2.83 -7.10 -0.36
N THR A 20 -2.12 -6.31 0.45
CA THR A 20 -2.33 -4.86 0.55
C THR A 20 -2.13 -4.16 -0.80
N VAL A 21 -1.05 -4.48 -1.51
CA VAL A 21 -0.78 -3.91 -2.85
C VAL A 21 -1.85 -4.36 -3.86
N ALA A 22 -2.28 -5.62 -3.80
CA ALA A 22 -3.35 -6.13 -4.65
C ALA A 22 -4.68 -5.37 -4.42
N MET A 23 -5.05 -5.12 -3.16
CA MET A 23 -6.24 -4.33 -2.82
C MET A 23 -6.11 -2.88 -3.31
N MET A 24 -4.95 -2.25 -3.10
CA MET A 24 -4.66 -0.91 -3.59
C MET A 24 -4.85 -0.82 -5.12
N LEU A 25 -4.30 -1.77 -5.87
CA LEU A 25 -4.44 -1.81 -7.33
C LEU A 25 -5.88 -2.10 -7.76
N SER A 26 -6.58 -2.99 -7.05
CA SER A 26 -7.99 -3.30 -7.28
C SER A 26 -8.87 -2.06 -7.23
N LEU A 27 -8.66 -1.21 -6.23
CA LEU A 27 -9.35 0.07 -6.09
C LEU A 27 -8.89 1.09 -7.15
N THR A 28 -7.59 1.23 -7.36
CA THR A 28 -7.03 2.21 -8.30
C THR A 28 -7.45 1.94 -9.75
N LYS A 29 -7.66 0.67 -10.10
CA LYS A 29 -8.01 0.20 -11.46
C LYS A 29 -9.49 -0.19 -11.62
N ASN A 30 -10.31 -0.03 -10.59
CA ASN A 30 -11.74 -0.44 -10.58
C ASN A 30 -11.94 -1.90 -11.01
N ILE A 31 -11.04 -2.81 -10.60
CA ILE A 31 -10.99 -4.18 -11.13
C ILE A 31 -12.30 -4.92 -10.85
N VAL A 32 -12.76 -4.87 -9.59
CA VAL A 32 -13.96 -5.59 -9.14
C VAL A 32 -15.22 -5.06 -9.82
N GLN A 33 -15.35 -3.74 -9.96
CA GLN A 33 -16.50 -3.11 -10.61
C GLN A 33 -16.53 -3.45 -12.10
N THR A 34 -15.38 -3.42 -12.76
CA THR A 34 -15.24 -3.76 -14.18
C THR A 34 -15.59 -5.22 -14.44
N ASP A 35 -15.03 -6.15 -13.65
CA ASP A 35 -15.31 -7.58 -13.77
C ASP A 35 -16.80 -7.89 -13.59
N ARG A 36 -17.43 -7.33 -12.55
CA ARG A 36 -18.86 -7.55 -12.29
C ARG A 36 -19.75 -7.02 -13.40
N SER A 37 -19.41 -5.87 -13.98
CA SER A 37 -20.24 -5.24 -15.02
C SER A 37 -20.13 -5.99 -16.34
N LEU A 38 -18.91 -6.38 -16.74
CA LEU A 38 -18.68 -7.16 -17.96
C LEU A 38 -19.33 -8.55 -17.94
N ARG A 39 -19.51 -9.15 -16.75
CA ARG A 39 -20.21 -10.44 -16.62
C ARG A 39 -21.73 -10.32 -16.74
N LYS A 40 -22.30 -9.16 -16.40
CA LYS A 40 -23.75 -8.96 -16.37
C LYS A 40 -24.30 -8.41 -17.68
N GLU A 41 -23.58 -7.47 -18.29
CA GLU A 41 -24.08 -6.65 -19.39
C GLU A 41 -23.14 -6.74 -20.60
N ARG A 42 -23.71 -6.72 -21.80
CA ARG A 42 -22.96 -6.65 -23.05
C ARG A 42 -22.87 -5.20 -23.52
N GLY A 43 -21.72 -4.84 -24.11
CA GLY A 43 -21.53 -3.50 -24.69
C GLY A 43 -21.25 -2.39 -23.68
N VAL A 44 -20.80 -2.73 -22.47
CA VAL A 44 -20.45 -1.74 -21.45
C VAL A 44 -19.32 -0.84 -21.94
N ASP A 45 -19.53 0.48 -21.84
CA ASP A 45 -18.54 1.47 -22.22
C ASP A 45 -17.31 1.38 -21.31
N ARG A 46 -16.13 1.25 -21.93
CA ARG A 46 -14.84 1.10 -21.25
C ARG A 46 -14.44 2.37 -20.51
N GLU A 47 -14.86 3.55 -20.98
CA GLU A 47 -14.46 4.81 -20.37
C GLU A 47 -15.10 5.00 -18.97
N VAL A 48 -16.21 4.31 -18.68
CA VAL A 48 -16.90 4.37 -17.38
C VAL A 48 -16.02 3.81 -16.25
N PHE A 49 -15.13 2.86 -16.54
CA PHE A 49 -14.26 2.24 -15.52
C PHE A 49 -12.81 2.70 -15.57
N LYS A 50 -12.54 3.84 -16.21
CA LYS A 50 -11.18 4.37 -16.35
C LYS A 50 -10.49 4.54 -15.01
N GLY A 51 -9.58 3.61 -14.72
CA GLY A 51 -8.74 3.64 -13.54
C GLY A 51 -7.61 4.66 -13.64
N ARG A 52 -6.82 4.73 -12.58
CA ARG A 52 -5.64 5.58 -12.48
C ARG A 52 -4.36 4.74 -12.64
N ASN A 53 -3.28 5.37 -13.10
CA ASN A 53 -1.96 4.73 -13.12
C ASN A 53 -1.25 4.95 -11.78
N ALA A 54 -0.58 3.91 -11.27
CA ALA A 54 0.14 3.95 -10.00
C ALA A 54 1.50 4.67 -10.12
N GLN A 55 2.21 4.47 -11.23
CA GLN A 55 3.54 5.04 -11.46
C GLN A 55 3.57 6.57 -11.26
N GLY A 56 4.57 7.05 -10.53
CA GLY A 56 4.77 8.46 -10.20
C GLY A 56 3.84 9.02 -9.12
N ARG A 57 2.78 8.29 -8.74
CA ARG A 57 1.89 8.72 -7.65
C ARG A 57 2.53 8.51 -6.29
N THR A 58 1.98 9.22 -5.31
CA THR A 58 2.35 9.07 -3.91
C THR A 58 1.42 8.06 -3.23
N VAL A 59 1.99 7.19 -2.41
CA VAL A 59 1.28 6.39 -1.41
C VAL A 59 1.82 6.75 -0.03
N GLY A 60 0.92 6.92 0.92
CA GLY A 60 1.24 7.14 2.33
C GLY A 60 1.15 5.82 3.07
N ILE A 61 2.09 5.56 3.98
CA ILE A 61 2.10 4.37 4.83
C ILE A 61 2.14 4.82 6.30
N ILE A 62 1.13 4.43 7.07
CA ILE A 62 1.11 4.64 8.52
C ILE A 62 1.64 3.37 9.19
N GLY A 63 2.81 3.48 9.81
CA GLY A 63 3.55 2.37 10.41
C GLY A 63 4.42 1.62 9.42
N LEU A 64 5.74 1.62 9.66
CA LEU A 64 6.74 1.06 8.74
C LEU A 64 7.43 -0.18 9.34
N GLY A 65 6.65 -1.02 10.02
CA GLY A 65 7.08 -2.30 10.58
C GLY A 65 7.34 -3.39 9.53
N ASN A 66 7.21 -4.66 9.92
CA ASN A 66 7.52 -5.81 9.06
C ASN A 66 6.74 -5.83 7.73
N VAL A 67 5.47 -5.43 7.75
CA VAL A 67 4.61 -5.34 6.55
C VAL A 67 4.87 -4.03 5.80
N GLY A 68 4.83 -2.89 6.50
CA GLY A 68 4.95 -1.56 5.89
C GLY A 68 6.22 -1.40 5.04
N ARG A 69 7.37 -1.89 5.50
CA ARG A 69 8.62 -1.85 4.71
C ARG A 69 8.55 -2.67 3.42
N ARG A 70 7.82 -3.79 3.42
CA ARG A 70 7.64 -4.64 2.22
C ARG A 70 6.68 -3.97 1.24
N VAL A 71 5.60 -3.38 1.75
CA VAL A 71 4.69 -2.56 0.93
C VAL A 71 5.45 -1.39 0.30
N ALA A 72 6.25 -0.65 1.07
CA ALA A 72 7.09 0.44 0.57
C ALA A 72 8.03 -0.04 -0.55
N HIS A 73 8.68 -1.20 -0.38
CA HIS A 73 9.56 -1.78 -1.39
C HIS A 73 8.82 -2.17 -2.69
N ILE A 74 7.65 -2.81 -2.58
CA ILE A 74 6.83 -3.17 -3.76
C ILE A 74 6.35 -1.90 -4.49
N CYS A 75 5.89 -0.89 -3.74
CA CYS A 75 5.40 0.35 -4.31
C CYS A 75 6.51 1.15 -4.99
N THR A 76 7.68 1.28 -4.37
CA THR A 76 8.83 2.00 -4.94
C THR A 76 9.44 1.27 -6.13
N LEU A 77 9.93 0.04 -5.92
CA LEU A 77 10.70 -0.68 -6.94
C LEU A 77 9.84 -1.40 -7.98
N GLY A 78 8.66 -1.89 -7.58
CA GLY A 78 7.77 -2.63 -8.47
C GLY A 78 6.83 -1.73 -9.28
N LEU A 79 6.32 -0.66 -8.66
CA LEU A 79 5.30 0.21 -9.28
C LEU A 79 5.80 1.62 -9.59
N GLY A 80 7.01 1.99 -9.17
CA GLY A 80 7.58 3.33 -9.42
C GLY A 80 6.82 4.45 -8.69
N MET A 81 6.28 4.17 -7.51
CA MET A 81 5.56 5.13 -6.67
C MET A 81 6.51 5.88 -5.73
N ARG A 82 6.10 7.08 -5.32
CA ARG A 82 6.70 7.80 -4.20
C ARG A 82 6.06 7.31 -2.90
N VAL A 83 6.84 7.00 -1.88
CA VAL A 83 6.32 6.52 -0.60
C VAL A 83 6.62 7.53 0.49
N LEU A 84 5.56 8.06 1.10
CA LEU A 84 5.63 8.82 2.35
C LEU A 84 5.28 7.88 3.50
N ALA A 85 5.94 8.03 4.64
CA ALA A 85 5.65 7.23 5.81
C ALA A 85 5.62 8.05 7.10
N TYR A 86 4.71 7.67 7.98
CA TYR A 86 4.67 8.15 9.36
C TYR A 86 4.81 6.94 10.29
N ASP A 87 5.84 6.94 11.12
CA ASP A 87 6.04 5.97 12.20
C ASP A 87 6.70 6.69 13.39
N PRO A 88 6.03 6.80 14.54
CA PRO A 88 6.55 7.56 15.69
C PRO A 88 7.76 6.91 16.36
N TYR A 89 8.10 5.66 16.02
CA TYR A 89 9.18 4.90 16.64
C TYR A 89 10.43 4.76 15.77
N LEU A 90 10.41 5.28 14.54
CA LEU A 90 11.54 5.18 13.61
C LEU A 90 12.14 6.56 13.34
N SER A 91 13.45 6.58 13.15
CA SER A 91 14.14 7.79 12.68
C SER A 91 13.87 8.01 11.18
N ALA A 92 14.12 9.23 10.70
CA ALA A 92 14.03 9.53 9.27
C ALA A 92 14.99 8.65 8.44
N ALA A 93 16.17 8.33 8.99
CA ALA A 93 17.15 7.45 8.37
C ALA A 93 16.61 6.01 8.25
N ASP A 94 16.00 5.47 9.32
CA ASP A 94 15.39 4.14 9.31
C ASP A 94 14.27 4.03 8.26
N CYS A 95 13.44 5.08 8.13
CA CYS A 95 12.40 5.13 7.11
C CYS A 95 13.00 5.14 5.70
N GLN A 96 14.07 5.90 5.48
CA GLN A 96 14.74 5.99 4.19
C GLN A 96 15.38 4.66 3.79
N GLU A 97 16.04 3.96 4.72
CA GLU A 97 16.56 2.60 4.50
C GLU A 97 15.45 1.60 4.15
N ARG A 98 14.24 1.80 4.69
CA ARG A 98 13.04 1.01 4.39
C ARG A 98 12.30 1.46 3.14
N GLY A 99 12.85 2.40 2.37
CA GLY A 99 12.32 2.84 1.08
C GLY A 99 11.16 3.84 1.17
N ALA A 100 11.10 4.63 2.25
CA ALA A 100 10.07 5.65 2.43
C ALA A 100 10.67 6.99 2.92
N THR A 101 10.04 8.11 2.55
CA THR A 101 10.36 9.42 3.12
C THR A 101 9.53 9.63 4.40
N ALA A 102 10.20 9.82 5.53
CA ALA A 102 9.54 10.15 6.79
C ALA A 102 8.89 11.54 6.74
N VAL A 103 7.64 11.63 7.17
CA VAL A 103 6.87 12.87 7.31
C VAL A 103 6.00 12.79 8.57
N ASP A 104 5.50 13.92 9.06
CA ASP A 104 4.46 13.93 10.08
C ASP A 104 3.10 13.45 9.52
N LEU A 105 2.16 13.13 10.42
CA LEU A 105 0.87 12.56 10.05
C LEU A 105 0.02 13.53 9.21
N ASP A 106 0.04 14.83 9.51
CA ASP A 106 -0.77 15.82 8.80
C ASP A 106 -0.26 15.98 7.35
N THR A 107 1.06 16.05 7.19
CA THR A 107 1.73 16.07 5.88
C THR A 107 1.41 14.80 5.09
N LEU A 108 1.44 13.62 5.74
CA LEU A 108 1.12 12.36 5.09
C LEU A 108 -0.31 12.35 4.54
N LEU A 109 -1.30 12.73 5.37
CA LEU A 109 -2.71 12.76 4.98
C LEU A 109 -2.97 13.78 3.87
N ALA A 110 -2.28 14.93 3.88
CA ALA A 110 -2.46 15.96 2.86
C ALA A 110 -1.89 15.59 1.48
N HIS A 111 -0.82 14.79 1.42
CA HIS A 111 -0.06 14.55 0.19
C HIS A 111 -0.17 13.13 -0.37
N SER A 112 -0.94 12.26 0.28
CA SER A 112 -1.07 10.85 -0.09
C SER A 112 -2.47 10.55 -0.62
N PRO A 113 -2.67 10.48 -1.95
CA PRO A 113 -3.96 10.12 -2.55
C PRO A 113 -4.35 8.65 -2.31
N ILE A 114 -3.42 7.84 -1.82
CA ILE A 114 -3.58 6.45 -1.43
C ILE A 114 -2.93 6.31 -0.04
N LEU A 115 -3.65 5.72 0.91
CA LEU A 115 -3.23 5.47 2.30
C LEU A 115 -3.30 3.97 2.61
#